data_AF-A0A1L9B939-F1
#
_entry.id   AF-A0A1L9B939-F1
#
_cell.length_a   1.000
_cell.length_b   1.000
_cell.length_c   1.000
_cell.angle_alpha   90.00
_cell.angle_beta   90.00
_cell.angle_gamma   90.00
#
_symmetry.space_group_name_H-M   'P 1'
#
loop_
_entity.id
_entity.type
_entity.pdbx_description
1 polymer ?
#
loop_
_entity_poly.entity_id
_entity_poly.type
_entity_poly.pdbx_seq_one_letter_code
_entity_poly.pdbx_strand_id
1 'polypeptide(L)'
;MGIFDFLGGSGPDKALKLKPKVTQKYGDPTSRQKALQQLGEMKFPEAVTVLMHRYTITVEPLTTDADEKEHVFELIKGFGKDAIAPVSEFLRKNEQATSWAVRILESLQSEAEVVSTVVDTLTALSSQYMRDPEKKVVLLHYITGKQDERIAPALLPFLDDMSDDVKIAALKALGPLKYAPAREPIQKLTSGDTARRVQMAATQALQESGFQA
;
A
#
# COMPACT_ATOMS: atom_id res chain seq x y z
N MET A 1 -0.84 -13.09 -43.34
CA MET A 1 -0.30 -13.76 -42.14
C MET A 1 1.18 -14.00 -42.39
N GLY A 2 2.02 -13.06 -41.96
CA GLY A 2 3.43 -12.99 -42.38
C GLY A 2 4.39 -13.50 -41.31
N ILE A 3 5.35 -14.30 -41.74
CA ILE A 3 6.51 -14.85 -41.01
C ILE A 3 7.51 -13.80 -40.48
N PHE A 4 7.12 -12.52 -40.45
CA PHE A 4 7.92 -11.39 -39.95
C PHE A 4 7.39 -10.77 -38.66
N ASP A 5 6.30 -11.31 -38.08
CA ASP A 5 5.76 -10.83 -36.80
C ASP A 5 6.54 -11.35 -35.56
N PHE A 6 7.65 -12.07 -35.79
CA PHE A 6 8.45 -12.73 -34.75
C PHE A 6 9.61 -11.87 -34.22
N LEU A 7 9.87 -10.68 -34.80
CA LEU A 7 10.98 -9.80 -34.39
C LEU A 7 10.47 -8.39 -34.05
N GLY A 8 9.90 -8.23 -32.84
CA GLY A 8 9.82 -6.90 -32.21
C GLY A 8 8.45 -6.42 -31.73
N GLY A 9 7.54 -7.30 -31.33
CA GLY A 9 6.25 -6.86 -30.79
C GLY A 9 6.39 -5.95 -29.57
N SER A 10 5.87 -4.72 -29.64
CA SER A 10 5.60 -3.83 -28.51
C SER A 10 4.31 -4.28 -27.81
N GLY A 11 4.24 -5.53 -27.37
CA GLY A 11 3.03 -6.09 -26.74
C GLY A 11 3.14 -6.19 -25.21
N PRO A 12 2.03 -6.44 -24.51
CA PRO A 12 1.99 -6.74 -23.08
C PRO A 12 3.07 -7.73 -22.60
N ASP A 13 3.29 -8.82 -23.35
CA ASP A 13 4.30 -9.83 -23.03
C ASP A 13 5.73 -9.29 -22.96
N LYS A 14 6.03 -8.26 -23.76
CA LYS A 14 7.35 -7.64 -23.76
C LYS A 14 7.58 -6.83 -22.48
N ALA A 15 6.55 -6.16 -21.97
CA ALA A 15 6.62 -5.47 -20.69
C ALA A 15 6.92 -6.46 -19.55
N LEU A 16 6.17 -7.56 -19.49
CA LEU A 16 6.33 -8.60 -18.46
C LEU A 16 7.75 -9.19 -18.44
N LYS A 17 8.36 -9.40 -19.62
CA LYS A 17 9.74 -9.90 -19.75
C LYS A 17 10.81 -8.97 -19.19
N LEU A 18 10.52 -7.70 -18.92
CA LEU A 18 11.48 -6.75 -18.34
C LEU A 18 11.58 -6.83 -16.81
N LYS A 19 10.66 -7.53 -16.13
CA LYS A 19 10.66 -7.64 -14.66
C LYS A 19 12.00 -8.07 -14.06
N PRO A 20 12.72 -9.09 -14.57
CA PRO A 20 14.02 -9.48 -14.00
C PRO A 20 15.05 -8.34 -14.01
N LYS A 21 15.02 -7.47 -15.04
CA LYS A 21 15.91 -6.30 -15.13
C LYS A 21 15.52 -5.22 -14.14
N VAL A 22 14.20 -4.96 -14.00
CA VAL A 22 13.67 -3.99 -13.03
C VAL A 22 14.02 -4.37 -11.59
N THR A 23 14.00 -5.67 -11.28
CA THR A 23 14.30 -6.17 -9.93
C THR A 23 15.77 -6.59 -9.75
N GLN A 24 16.65 -6.25 -10.68
CA GLN A 24 18.07 -6.57 -10.57
C GLN A 24 18.72 -5.73 -9.46
N LYS A 25 19.02 -6.35 -8.32
CA LYS A 25 19.64 -5.69 -7.16
C LYS A 25 21.13 -5.38 -7.31
N TYR A 26 21.86 -6.27 -8.00
CA TYR A 26 23.32 -6.21 -8.12
C TYR A 26 23.76 -6.03 -9.58
N GLY A 27 24.88 -5.33 -9.78
CA GLY A 27 25.46 -5.06 -11.09
C GLY A 27 25.23 -3.63 -11.56
N ASP A 28 25.54 -3.37 -12.84
CA ASP A 28 25.45 -2.04 -13.45
C ASP A 28 24.00 -1.52 -13.45
N PRO A 29 23.72 -0.34 -12.83
CA PRO A 29 22.38 0.25 -12.80
C PRO A 29 21.83 0.57 -14.19
N THR A 30 22.70 0.77 -15.20
CA THR A 30 22.30 1.12 -16.56
C THR A 30 21.31 0.12 -17.17
N SER A 31 21.48 -1.18 -16.88
CA SER A 31 20.57 -2.24 -17.35
C SER A 31 19.15 -2.03 -16.82
N ARG A 32 19.03 -1.74 -15.52
CA ARG A 32 17.75 -1.50 -14.84
C ARG A 32 17.13 -0.18 -15.31
N GLN A 33 17.91 0.90 -15.34
CA GLN A 33 17.44 2.22 -15.79
C GLN A 33 16.90 2.21 -17.22
N LYS A 34 17.59 1.53 -18.15
CA LYS A 34 17.10 1.35 -19.53
C LYS A 34 15.78 0.56 -19.57
N ALA A 35 15.63 -0.46 -18.73
CA ALA A 35 14.39 -1.23 -18.65
C ALA A 35 13.22 -0.39 -18.08
N LEU A 36 13.48 0.43 -17.05
CA LEU A 36 12.49 1.35 -16.49
C LEU A 36 12.02 2.36 -17.55
N GLN A 37 12.95 3.01 -18.24
CA GLN A 37 12.64 3.95 -19.31
C GLN A 37 11.83 3.29 -20.43
N GLN A 38 12.26 2.11 -20.86
CA GLN A 38 11.57 1.34 -21.89
C GLN A 38 10.12 0.99 -21.49
N LEU A 39 9.88 0.64 -20.22
CA LEU A 39 8.52 0.39 -19.71
C LEU A 39 7.65 1.65 -19.75
N GLY A 40 8.22 2.80 -19.39
CA GLY A 40 7.55 4.10 -19.48
C GLY A 40 7.04 4.43 -20.88
N GLU A 41 7.76 3.99 -21.92
CA GLU A 41 7.41 4.22 -23.32
C GLU A 41 6.37 3.23 -23.87
N MET A 42 6.15 2.10 -23.19
CA MET A 42 5.30 1.00 -23.70
C MET A 42 3.79 1.29 -23.68
N LYS A 43 3.30 2.26 -22.89
CA LYS A 43 1.87 2.64 -22.82
C LYS A 43 0.87 1.48 -22.67
N PHE A 44 1.25 0.38 -22.02
CA PHE A 44 0.33 -0.72 -21.62
C PHE A 44 0.22 -0.84 -20.09
N PRO A 45 -0.93 -1.25 -19.54
CA PRO A 45 -1.11 -1.46 -18.09
C PRO A 45 -0.11 -2.45 -17.46
N GLU A 46 0.35 -3.46 -18.22
CA GLU A 46 1.37 -4.42 -17.77
C GLU A 46 2.71 -3.75 -17.51
N ALA A 47 3.03 -2.65 -18.22
CA ALA A 47 4.25 -1.90 -17.97
C ALA A 47 4.21 -1.24 -16.58
N VAL A 48 3.05 -0.69 -16.17
CA VAL A 48 2.85 -0.15 -14.81
C VAL A 48 3.03 -1.25 -13.76
N THR A 49 2.46 -2.43 -14.00
CA THR A 49 2.63 -3.58 -13.09
C THR A 49 4.10 -3.94 -12.89
N VAL A 50 4.89 -3.92 -13.96
CA VAL A 50 6.33 -4.23 -13.90
C VAL A 50 7.12 -3.10 -13.26
N LEU A 51 6.80 -1.84 -13.55
CA LEU A 51 7.39 -0.67 -12.91
C LEU A 51 7.20 -0.69 -11.38
N MET A 52 6.03 -1.09 -10.90
CA MET A 52 5.74 -1.21 -9.46
C MET A 52 6.70 -2.16 -8.73
N HIS A 53 7.24 -3.19 -9.41
CA HIS A 53 8.24 -4.08 -8.81
C HIS A 53 9.58 -3.38 -8.50
N ARG A 54 9.83 -2.15 -8.99
CA ARG A 54 11.02 -1.40 -8.56
C ARG A 54 10.95 -1.04 -7.09
N TYR A 55 9.75 -0.83 -6.55
CA TYR A 55 9.55 -0.48 -5.14
C TYR A 55 9.68 -1.66 -4.17
N THR A 56 9.79 -2.89 -4.69
CA THR A 56 9.95 -4.11 -3.86
C THR A 56 11.42 -4.46 -3.60
N ILE A 57 12.35 -3.63 -4.09
CA ILE A 57 13.78 -3.81 -3.87
C ILE A 57 14.41 -2.49 -3.42
N THR A 58 15.50 -2.62 -2.67
CA THR A 58 16.45 -1.54 -2.36
C THR A 58 17.77 -1.90 -3.01
N VAL A 59 18.43 -0.91 -3.62
CA VAL A 59 19.75 -1.07 -4.25
C VAL A 59 20.74 -0.08 -3.64
N GLU A 60 22.04 -0.36 -3.78
CA GLU A 60 23.11 0.54 -3.36
C GLU A 60 23.75 1.22 -4.59
N PRO A 61 24.14 2.51 -4.48
CA PRO A 61 23.97 3.39 -3.33
C PRO A 61 22.51 3.85 -3.15
N LEU A 62 22.09 4.13 -1.90
CA LEU A 62 20.72 4.58 -1.59
C LEU A 62 20.28 5.85 -2.34
N THR A 63 21.21 6.70 -2.78
CA THR A 63 20.90 7.86 -3.63
C THR A 63 20.36 7.42 -4.99
N THR A 64 21.02 6.46 -5.64
CA THR A 64 20.54 5.86 -6.89
C THR A 64 19.21 5.13 -6.71
N ASP A 65 19.00 4.47 -5.56
CA ASP A 65 17.72 3.84 -5.26
C ASP A 65 16.57 4.85 -5.20
N ALA A 66 16.79 5.96 -4.50
CA ALA A 66 15.82 7.04 -4.38
C ALA A 66 15.53 7.69 -5.74
N ASP A 67 16.56 8.05 -6.50
CA ASP A 67 16.43 8.67 -7.82
C ASP A 67 15.64 7.78 -8.79
N GLU A 68 15.91 6.48 -8.79
CA GLU A 68 15.17 5.54 -9.63
C GLU A 68 13.71 5.38 -9.20
N LYS A 69 13.44 5.34 -7.88
CA LYS A 69 12.07 5.23 -7.36
C LYS A 69 11.24 6.48 -7.66
N GLU A 70 11.84 7.66 -7.62
CA GLU A 70 11.21 8.91 -8.06
C GLU A 70 11.03 8.95 -9.59
N HIS A 71 12.02 8.49 -10.37
CA HIS A 71 11.85 8.38 -11.83
C HIS A 71 10.68 7.43 -12.19
N VAL A 72 10.60 6.28 -11.52
CA VAL A 72 9.47 5.34 -11.71
C VAL A 72 8.14 5.97 -11.32
N PHE A 73 8.11 6.81 -10.31
CA PHE A 73 6.90 7.52 -9.90
C PHE A 73 6.41 8.43 -11.03
N GLU A 74 7.29 9.25 -11.61
CA GLU A 74 6.94 10.12 -12.74
C GLU A 74 6.57 9.32 -13.99
N LEU A 75 7.24 8.20 -14.26
CA LEU A 75 6.87 7.32 -15.37
C LEU A 75 5.46 6.76 -15.19
N ILE A 76 5.11 6.21 -14.02
CA ILE A 76 3.77 5.66 -13.74
C ILE A 76 2.73 6.77 -13.81
N LYS A 77 3.01 7.95 -13.25
CA LYS A 77 2.12 9.11 -13.33
C LYS A 77 1.85 9.53 -14.78
N GLY A 78 2.83 9.38 -15.66
CA GLY A 78 2.69 9.61 -17.10
C GLY A 78 1.66 8.73 -17.81
N PHE A 79 1.28 7.57 -17.24
CA PHE A 79 0.17 6.74 -17.73
C PHE A 79 -1.21 7.30 -17.36
N GLY A 80 -1.28 8.26 -16.43
CA GLY A 80 -2.54 8.84 -15.98
C GLY A 80 -3.52 7.79 -15.45
N LYS A 81 -4.77 7.83 -15.91
CA LYS A 81 -5.84 6.93 -15.42
C LYS A 81 -5.56 5.45 -15.70
N ASP A 82 -4.77 5.13 -16.72
CA ASP A 82 -4.44 3.74 -17.07
C ASP A 82 -3.53 3.07 -16.02
N ALA A 83 -2.86 3.84 -15.16
CA ALA A 83 -2.08 3.32 -14.04
C ALA A 83 -2.93 2.92 -12.82
N ILE A 84 -4.14 3.44 -12.67
CA ILE A 84 -4.95 3.25 -11.45
C ILE A 84 -5.21 1.76 -11.21
N ALA A 85 -5.79 1.05 -12.18
CA ALA A 85 -6.15 -0.36 -12.00
C ALA A 85 -4.92 -1.26 -11.71
N PRO A 86 -3.80 -1.17 -12.44
CA PRO A 86 -2.57 -1.90 -12.11
C PRO A 86 -2.03 -1.60 -10.71
N VAL A 87 -2.03 -0.33 -10.28
CA VAL A 87 -1.49 0.06 -8.97
C VAL A 87 -2.41 -0.41 -7.84
N SER A 88 -3.74 -0.26 -7.98
CA SER A 88 -4.70 -0.77 -7.01
C SER A 88 -4.62 -2.30 -6.89
N GLU A 89 -4.44 -3.01 -8.00
CA GLU A 89 -4.29 -4.46 -7.99
C GLU A 89 -2.95 -4.90 -7.38
N PHE A 90 -1.88 -4.15 -7.65
CA PHE A 90 -0.59 -4.36 -7.01
C PHE A 90 -0.71 -4.19 -5.50
N LEU A 91 -1.35 -3.11 -5.04
CA LEU A 91 -1.63 -2.83 -3.63
C LEU A 91 -2.45 -3.96 -3.00
N ARG A 92 -3.42 -4.54 -3.70
CA ARG A 92 -4.21 -5.66 -3.18
C ARG A 92 -3.36 -6.91 -3.00
N LYS A 93 -2.60 -7.31 -4.02
CA LYS A 93 -1.90 -8.60 -4.10
C LYS A 93 -0.53 -8.65 -3.43
N ASN A 94 0.15 -7.52 -3.27
CA ASN A 94 1.52 -7.49 -2.74
C ASN A 94 1.53 -6.84 -1.35
N GLU A 95 2.40 -7.34 -0.46
CA GLU A 95 2.60 -6.75 0.87
C GLU A 95 3.58 -5.56 0.82
N GLN A 96 4.61 -5.68 -0.01
CA GLN A 96 5.64 -4.66 -0.21
C GLN A 96 5.14 -3.49 -1.07
N ALA A 97 5.84 -2.36 -0.99
CA ALA A 97 5.57 -1.14 -1.74
C ALA A 97 4.21 -0.46 -1.43
N THR A 98 3.55 -0.82 -0.32
CA THR A 98 2.26 -0.26 0.09
C THR A 98 2.27 1.28 0.11
N SER A 99 3.26 1.92 0.74
CA SER A 99 3.35 3.39 0.79
C SER A 99 3.51 4.04 -0.59
N TRP A 100 4.24 3.39 -1.50
CA TRP A 100 4.41 3.88 -2.87
C TRP A 100 3.15 3.74 -3.70
N ALA A 101 2.46 2.60 -3.57
CA ALA A 101 1.18 2.40 -4.26
C ALA A 101 0.15 3.45 -3.82
N VAL A 102 0.04 3.72 -2.51
CA VAL A 102 -0.85 4.77 -2.00
C VAL A 102 -0.45 6.15 -2.54
N ARG A 103 0.84 6.52 -2.45
CA ARG A 103 1.34 7.80 -2.98
C ARG A 103 1.06 7.98 -4.48
N ILE A 104 1.18 6.92 -5.27
CA ILE A 104 0.86 6.95 -6.70
C ILE A 104 -0.64 7.17 -6.93
N LEU A 105 -1.51 6.45 -6.20
CA LEU A 105 -2.96 6.62 -6.33
C LEU A 105 -3.39 8.04 -5.94
N GLU A 106 -2.80 8.63 -4.90
CA GLU A 106 -3.03 10.04 -4.52
C GLU A 106 -2.63 11.04 -5.61
N SER A 107 -1.62 10.70 -6.42
CA SER A 107 -1.22 11.55 -7.55
C SER A 107 -2.14 11.44 -8.77
N LEU A 108 -3.01 10.41 -8.80
CA LEU A 108 -3.85 10.05 -9.95
C LEU A 108 -5.36 10.18 -9.70
N GLN A 109 -5.77 10.24 -8.44
CA GLN A 109 -7.16 10.19 -7.99
C GLN A 109 -7.44 11.24 -6.93
N SER A 110 -8.72 11.51 -6.67
CA SER A 110 -9.14 12.32 -5.52
C SER A 110 -8.93 11.58 -4.20
N GLU A 111 -8.80 12.32 -3.09
CA GLU A 111 -8.66 11.73 -1.75
C GLU A 111 -9.77 10.72 -1.43
N ALA A 112 -11.03 11.02 -1.79
CA ALA A 112 -12.17 10.14 -1.54
C ALA A 112 -12.05 8.78 -2.27
N GLU A 113 -11.52 8.78 -3.50
CA GLU A 113 -11.31 7.54 -4.27
C GLU A 113 -10.17 6.70 -3.67
N VAL A 114 -9.10 7.33 -3.21
CA VAL A 114 -7.99 6.62 -2.54
C VAL A 114 -8.44 6.08 -1.18
N VAL A 115 -9.18 6.88 -0.40
CA VAL A 115 -9.81 6.45 0.85
C VAL A 115 -10.69 5.23 0.62
N SER A 116 -11.53 5.23 -0.42
CA SER A 116 -12.34 4.05 -0.77
C SER A 116 -11.48 2.82 -1.05
N THR A 117 -10.41 2.98 -1.84
CA THR A 117 -9.49 1.88 -2.17
C THR A 117 -8.80 1.32 -0.93
N VAL A 118 -8.39 2.19 0.00
CA VAL A 118 -7.73 1.80 1.25
C VAL A 118 -8.71 1.11 2.20
N VAL A 119 -9.94 1.61 2.32
CA VAL A 119 -11.01 0.97 3.12
C VAL A 119 -11.33 -0.43 2.59
N ASP A 120 -11.48 -0.58 1.27
CA ASP A 120 -11.74 -1.89 0.65
C ASP A 120 -10.57 -2.85 0.90
N THR A 121 -9.33 -2.34 0.83
CA THR A 121 -8.12 -3.14 1.10
C THR A 121 -8.03 -3.56 2.57
N LEU A 122 -8.25 -2.63 3.52
CA LEU A 122 -8.27 -2.93 4.95
C LEU A 122 -9.38 -3.94 5.28
N THR A 123 -10.57 -3.78 4.71
CA THR A 123 -11.68 -4.73 4.88
C THR A 123 -11.26 -6.13 4.44
N ALA A 124 -10.61 -6.27 3.28
CA ALA A 124 -10.12 -7.56 2.80
C ALA A 124 -8.99 -8.14 3.68
N LEU A 125 -8.12 -7.31 4.24
CA LEU A 125 -6.99 -7.72 5.09
C LEU A 125 -7.40 -8.09 6.51
N SER A 126 -8.57 -7.65 6.99
CA SER A 126 -9.04 -7.88 8.36
C SER A 126 -9.13 -9.36 8.74
N SER A 127 -9.38 -10.24 7.76
CA SER A 127 -9.48 -11.69 7.93
C SER A 127 -8.21 -12.45 7.53
N GLN A 128 -7.16 -11.75 7.09
CA GLN A 128 -5.94 -12.36 6.58
C GLN A 128 -4.82 -12.32 7.62
N TYR A 129 -4.21 -13.48 7.86
CA TYR A 129 -2.94 -13.55 8.56
C TYR A 129 -1.83 -13.01 7.65
N MET A 130 -1.02 -12.10 8.18
CA MET A 130 0.16 -11.57 7.51
C MET A 130 1.36 -11.79 8.42
N ARG A 131 2.43 -12.34 7.87
CA ARG A 131 3.69 -12.51 8.62
C ARG A 131 4.31 -11.16 8.93
N ASP A 132 4.29 -10.24 7.96
CA ASP A 132 4.74 -8.87 8.12
C ASP A 132 3.51 -7.95 8.23
N PRO A 133 3.29 -7.28 9.37
CA PRO A 133 2.16 -6.40 9.55
C PRO A 133 2.30 -5.04 8.85
N GLU A 134 3.45 -4.72 8.24
CA GLU A 134 3.77 -3.38 7.73
C GLU A 134 2.66 -2.81 6.83
N LYS A 135 2.13 -3.60 5.89
CA LYS A 135 1.03 -3.16 5.02
C LYS A 135 -0.20 -2.70 5.79
N LYS A 136 -0.64 -3.48 6.80
CA LYS A 136 -1.78 -3.11 7.64
C LYS A 136 -1.48 -1.80 8.36
N VAL A 137 -0.30 -1.68 8.97
CA VAL A 137 0.12 -0.47 9.69
C VAL A 137 0.16 0.76 8.78
N VAL A 138 0.74 0.65 7.58
CA VAL A 138 0.79 1.76 6.61
C VAL A 138 -0.61 2.21 6.21
N LEU A 139 -1.52 1.29 5.89
CA LEU A 139 -2.89 1.62 5.49
C LEU A 139 -3.70 2.21 6.65
N LEU A 140 -3.53 1.70 7.88
CA LEU A 140 -4.15 2.26 9.08
C LEU A 140 -3.64 3.68 9.40
N HIS A 141 -2.35 3.94 9.21
CA HIS A 141 -1.82 5.29 9.35
C HIS A 141 -2.35 6.22 8.25
N TYR A 142 -2.42 5.75 7.01
CA TYR A 142 -2.96 6.55 5.90
C TYR A 142 -4.40 7.01 6.15
N ILE A 143 -5.25 6.10 6.65
CA ILE A 143 -6.68 6.37 6.86
C ILE A 143 -6.95 7.22 8.12
N THR A 144 -5.95 7.37 8.99
CA THR A 144 -6.10 8.15 10.22
C THR A 144 -6.40 9.61 9.91
N GLY A 145 -7.51 10.13 10.45
CA GLY A 145 -7.96 11.51 10.23
C GLY A 145 -8.74 11.75 8.93
N LYS A 146 -8.92 10.72 8.09
CA LYS A 146 -9.76 10.78 6.89
C LYS A 146 -11.24 10.63 7.25
N GLN A 147 -12.11 11.13 6.37
CA GLN A 147 -13.57 11.15 6.58
C GLN A 147 -14.26 10.24 5.57
N ASP A 148 -14.79 9.12 6.04
CA ASP A 148 -15.66 8.20 5.30
C ASP A 148 -16.37 7.29 6.32
N GLU A 149 -17.68 7.15 6.20
CA GLU A 149 -18.51 6.39 7.15
C GLU A 149 -18.13 4.91 7.25
N ARG A 150 -17.47 4.37 6.22
CA ARG A 150 -17.02 2.98 6.14
C ARG A 150 -15.71 2.74 6.87
N ILE A 151 -14.96 3.79 7.24
CA ILE A 151 -13.67 3.65 7.92
C ILE A 151 -13.85 2.90 9.24
N ALA A 152 -14.65 3.46 10.16
CA ALA A 152 -14.78 2.88 11.50
C ALA A 152 -15.18 1.38 11.52
N PRO A 153 -16.20 0.92 10.76
CA PRO A 153 -16.51 -0.50 10.70
C PRO A 153 -15.39 -1.34 10.07
N ALA A 154 -14.63 -0.81 9.10
CA ALA A 154 -13.49 -1.52 8.51
C ALA A 154 -12.28 -1.65 9.45
N LEU A 155 -12.11 -0.70 10.39
CA LEU A 155 -11.01 -0.73 11.36
C LEU A 155 -11.29 -1.63 12.57
N LEU A 156 -12.56 -1.83 12.93
CA LEU A 156 -12.95 -2.54 14.16
C LEU A 156 -12.29 -3.92 14.31
N PRO A 157 -12.20 -4.78 13.29
CA PRO A 157 -11.58 -6.11 13.43
C PRO A 157 -10.08 -6.07 13.76
N PHE A 158 -9.38 -4.98 13.45
CA PHE A 158 -7.94 -4.87 13.68
C PHE A 158 -7.58 -4.68 15.16
N LEU A 159 -8.57 -4.45 16.04
CA LEU A 159 -8.36 -4.47 17.49
C LEU A 159 -8.00 -5.87 18.02
N ASP A 160 -8.38 -6.91 17.28
CA ASP A 160 -8.10 -8.32 17.61
C ASP A 160 -6.90 -8.89 16.80
N ASP A 161 -6.17 -8.06 16.05
CA ASP A 161 -5.03 -8.52 15.24
C ASP A 161 -3.93 -9.15 16.11
N MET A 162 -3.10 -10.05 15.57
CA MET A 162 -2.00 -10.66 16.35
C MET A 162 -0.85 -9.67 16.59
N SER A 163 -0.70 -8.68 15.72
CA SER A 163 0.33 -7.65 15.86
C SER A 163 -0.18 -6.51 16.73
N ASP A 164 0.54 -6.25 17.82
CA ASP A 164 0.31 -5.10 18.67
C ASP A 164 0.49 -3.75 17.93
N ASP A 165 1.34 -3.68 16.89
CA ASP A 165 1.49 -2.48 16.06
C ASP A 165 0.22 -2.20 15.25
N VAL A 166 -0.42 -3.25 14.75
CA VAL A 166 -1.70 -3.15 14.04
C VAL A 166 -2.80 -2.70 15.00
N LYS A 167 -2.89 -3.29 16.20
CA LYS A 167 -3.84 -2.85 17.24
C LYS A 167 -3.66 -1.38 17.57
N ILE A 168 -2.41 -0.94 17.80
CA ILE A 168 -2.12 0.47 18.14
C ILE A 168 -2.50 1.41 16.99
N ALA A 169 -2.20 1.06 15.75
CA ALA A 169 -2.58 1.87 14.60
C ALA A 169 -4.12 1.95 14.44
N ALA A 170 -4.82 0.83 14.63
CA ALA A 170 -6.28 0.79 14.61
C ALA A 170 -6.91 1.62 15.74
N LEU A 171 -6.37 1.55 16.96
CA LEU A 171 -6.81 2.35 18.11
C LEU A 171 -6.67 3.85 17.86
N LYS A 172 -5.52 4.29 17.33
CA LYS A 172 -5.26 5.69 16.96
C LYS A 172 -6.22 6.19 15.88
N ALA A 173 -6.54 5.33 14.91
CA ALA A 173 -7.46 5.68 13.83
C ALA A 173 -8.93 5.70 14.31
N LEU A 174 -9.33 4.79 15.21
CA LEU A 174 -10.70 4.65 15.71
C LEU A 174 -11.09 5.68 16.77
N GLY A 175 -10.17 6.05 17.67
CA GLY A 175 -10.45 6.94 18.81
C GLY A 175 -11.20 8.22 18.43
N PRO A 176 -10.67 9.03 17.49
CA PRO A 176 -11.32 10.26 17.07
C PRO A 176 -12.68 10.07 16.36
N LEU A 177 -12.96 8.88 15.83
CA LEU A 177 -14.20 8.58 15.09
C LEU A 177 -15.41 8.34 16.00
N LYS A 178 -15.20 8.13 17.31
CA LYS A 178 -16.28 7.95 18.31
C LYS A 178 -17.28 6.87 17.92
N TYR A 179 -16.80 5.83 17.24
CA TYR A 179 -17.64 4.75 16.73
C TYR A 179 -18.13 3.86 17.87
N ALA A 180 -19.42 4.00 18.24
CA ALA A 180 -19.98 3.35 19.43
C ALA A 180 -19.70 1.83 19.53
N PRO A 181 -19.75 1.04 18.44
CA PRO A 181 -19.40 -0.39 18.49
C PRO A 181 -17.94 -0.69 18.87
N ALA A 182 -17.03 0.27 18.75
CA ALA A 182 -15.64 0.11 19.18
C ALA A 182 -15.45 0.26 20.70
N ARG A 183 -16.43 0.79 21.45
CA ARG A 183 -16.28 1.07 22.89
C ARG A 183 -15.84 -0.15 23.70
N GLU A 184 -16.61 -1.23 23.65
CA GLU A 184 -16.33 -2.43 24.44
C GLU A 184 -15.04 -3.13 23.99
N PRO A 185 -14.77 -3.31 22.67
CA PRO A 185 -13.48 -3.83 22.20
C PRO A 185 -12.27 -3.02 22.68
N ILE A 186 -12.35 -1.69 22.65
CA ILE A 186 -11.26 -0.83 23.14
C ILE A 186 -11.10 -0.99 24.66
N GLN A 187 -12.19 -1.03 25.44
CA GLN A 187 -12.12 -1.23 26.90
C GLN A 187 -11.42 -2.54 27.28
N LYS A 188 -11.69 -3.64 26.57
CA LYS A 188 -11.02 -4.93 26.81
C LYS A 188 -9.50 -4.86 26.69
N LEU A 189 -9.00 -4.03 25.76
CA LEU A 189 -7.56 -3.85 25.54
C LEU A 189 -6.84 -3.02 26.62
N THR A 190 -7.56 -2.43 27.58
CA THR A 190 -6.95 -1.64 28.68
C THR A 190 -6.43 -2.49 29.85
N SER A 191 -6.71 -3.79 29.86
CA SER A 191 -6.41 -4.67 30.99
C SER A 191 -5.98 -6.08 30.54
N GLY A 192 -5.85 -6.99 31.51
CA GLY A 192 -5.46 -8.39 31.29
C GLY A 192 -4.04 -8.54 30.75
N ASP A 193 -3.84 -9.56 29.90
CA ASP A 193 -2.55 -9.91 29.29
C ASP A 193 -2.20 -9.02 28.08
N THR A 194 -2.97 -7.97 27.80
CA THR A 194 -2.69 -7.03 26.72
C THR A 194 -1.36 -6.32 26.94
N ALA A 195 -0.52 -6.23 25.91
CA ALA A 195 0.77 -5.55 26.00
C ALA A 195 0.61 -4.09 26.47
N ARG A 196 1.52 -3.62 27.34
CA ARG A 196 1.45 -2.28 27.96
C ARG A 196 1.27 -1.15 26.95
N ARG A 197 1.97 -1.21 25.81
CA ARG A 197 1.86 -0.22 24.73
C ARG A 197 0.47 -0.16 24.10
N VAL A 198 -0.21 -1.31 23.98
CA VAL A 198 -1.58 -1.41 23.47
C VAL A 198 -2.55 -0.89 24.53
N GLN A 199 -2.36 -1.22 25.81
CA GLN A 199 -3.18 -0.67 26.91
C GLN A 199 -3.14 0.87 26.96
N MET A 200 -1.96 1.46 26.76
CA MET A 200 -1.79 2.93 26.69
C MET A 200 -2.55 3.52 25.50
N ALA A 201 -2.40 2.93 24.31
CA ALA A 201 -3.13 3.38 23.13
C ALA A 201 -4.65 3.21 23.28
N ALA A 202 -5.11 2.15 23.95
CA ALA A 202 -6.53 1.90 24.19
C ALA A 202 -7.11 2.94 25.15
N THR A 203 -6.41 3.24 26.24
CA THR A 203 -6.78 4.31 27.17
C THR A 203 -6.89 5.65 26.46
N GLN A 204 -5.92 5.99 25.60
CA GLN A 204 -5.96 7.21 24.80
C GLN A 204 -7.16 7.23 23.85
N ALA A 205 -7.43 6.13 23.15
CA ALA A 205 -8.56 6.02 22.23
C ALA A 205 -9.91 6.19 22.95
N LEU A 206 -10.08 5.65 24.18
CA LEU A 206 -11.28 5.89 24.99
C LEU A 206 -11.45 7.38 25.34
N GLN A 207 -10.35 8.03 25.75
CA GLN A 207 -10.36 9.45 26.08
C GLN A 207 -10.75 10.31 24.88
N GLU A 208 -10.14 10.09 23.71
CA GLU A 208 -10.45 10.80 22.47
C GLU A 208 -11.88 10.54 22.00
N SER A 209 -12.36 9.31 22.20
CA SER A 209 -13.73 8.93 21.86
C SER A 209 -14.77 9.61 22.77
N GLY A 210 -14.36 10.04 23.97
CA GLY A 210 -15.27 10.42 25.06
C GLY A 210 -16.03 9.22 25.64
N PHE A 211 -15.56 7.99 25.40
CA PHE A 211 -16.14 6.81 26.00
C PHE A 211 -15.75 6.76 27.49
N GLN A 212 -16.72 6.53 28.36
CA GLN A 212 -16.42 6.30 29.77
C GLN A 212 -15.69 4.97 29.90
N ALA A 213 -14.52 5.01 30.55
CA ALA A 213 -13.74 3.83 30.94
C ALA A 213 -14.60 2.89 31.79
#